data_AF-A0A0L0FHH9-F1
#
_entry.id   AF-A0A0L0FHH9-F1
#
_cell.length_a   1.000
_cell.length_b   1.000
_cell.length_c   1.000
_cell.angle_alpha   90.00
_cell.angle_beta   90.00
_cell.angle_gamma   90.00
#
_symmetry.space_group_name_H-M   'P 1'
#
loop_
_entity.id
_entity.type
_entity.pdbx_description
1 polymer ?
#
loop_
_entity_poly.entity_id
_entity_poly.type
_entity_poly.pdbx_seq_one_letter_code
_entity_poly.pdbx_strand_id
1 'polypeptide(L)'
;PRNPFASVHACALANVAEGCTGIAAVGSMERAGRNVRGIPIRMSLDYLVKARGKLTATAYAFDVPKEVGRYQLVSHVDITNEEGVTVTTCDVTWTVNVMEPKPKKKKN
;
A
#
# COMPACT_ATOMS: atom_id res chain seq x y z
N PRO A 1 16.34 8.25 -9.97
CA PRO A 1 15.86 8.98 -11.17
C PRO A 1 15.39 10.40 -10.80
N ARG A 2 16.12 11.43 -11.26
CA ARG A 2 15.71 12.84 -11.13
C ARG A 2 14.93 13.23 -12.39
N ASN A 3 13.84 13.98 -12.24
CA ASN A 3 13.10 14.56 -13.35
C ASN A 3 13.82 15.84 -13.87
N PRO A 4 13.34 16.45 -14.97
CA PRO A 4 13.94 17.68 -15.54
C PRO A 4 13.97 18.89 -14.60
N PHE A 5 13.24 18.85 -13.48
CA PHE A 5 13.13 19.94 -12.49
C PHE A 5 13.95 19.66 -11.21
N ALA A 6 14.90 18.72 -11.28
CA ALA A 6 15.73 18.28 -10.17
C ALA A 6 14.92 17.80 -8.94
N SER A 7 13.74 17.21 -9.18
CA SER A 7 12.93 16.53 -8.17
C SER A 7 12.78 15.04 -8.52
N VAL A 8 12.27 14.25 -7.58
CA VAL A 8 11.93 12.84 -7.86
C VAL A 8 10.81 12.79 -8.90
N HIS A 9 10.89 11.83 -9.81
CA HIS A 9 9.89 11.63 -10.86
C HIS A 9 8.54 11.18 -10.27
N ALA A 10 7.43 11.68 -10.82
CA ALA A 10 6.08 11.35 -10.37
C ALA A 10 5.82 9.83 -10.31
N CYS A 11 6.19 9.08 -11.35
CA CYS A 11 6.07 7.62 -11.34
C CYS A 11 7.00 6.93 -10.33
N ALA A 12 8.15 7.53 -9.98
CA ALA A 12 9.00 6.95 -8.94
C ALA A 12 8.36 7.11 -7.55
N LEU A 13 7.69 8.24 -7.30
CA LEU A 13 6.88 8.44 -6.10
C LEU A 13 5.69 7.47 -6.06
N ALA A 14 5.03 7.25 -7.19
CA ALA A 14 3.96 6.26 -7.30
C ALA A 14 4.45 4.85 -6.98
N ASN A 15 5.59 4.42 -7.52
CA ASN A 15 6.14 3.10 -7.23
C ASN A 15 6.52 2.94 -5.75
N VAL A 16 7.07 4.00 -5.13
CA VAL A 16 7.39 3.98 -3.69
C VAL A 16 6.11 3.88 -2.85
N ALA A 17 5.07 4.65 -3.19
CA ALA A 17 3.77 4.57 -2.55
C ALA A 17 3.16 3.17 -2.67
N GLU A 18 3.11 2.62 -3.89
CA GLU A 18 2.59 1.28 -4.17
C GLU A 18 3.33 0.22 -3.37
N GLY A 19 4.67 0.18 -3.48
CA GLY A 19 5.48 -0.81 -2.77
C GLY A 19 5.35 -0.71 -1.26
N CYS A 20 5.29 0.50 -0.70
CA CYS A 20 5.09 0.72 0.74
C CYS A 20 3.72 0.18 1.21
N THR A 21 2.64 0.52 0.49
CA THR A 21 1.31 -0.02 0.80
C THR A 21 1.22 -1.53 0.59
N GLY A 22 1.94 -2.09 -0.40
CA GLY A 22 2.01 -3.53 -0.63
C GLY A 22 2.60 -4.28 0.55
N ILE A 23 3.71 -3.79 1.12
CA ILE A 23 4.30 -4.36 2.33
C ILE A 23 3.31 -4.30 3.51
N ALA A 24 2.66 -3.16 3.72
CA ALA A 24 1.71 -2.95 4.81
C ALA A 24 0.45 -3.83 4.68
N ALA A 25 -0.10 -3.94 3.46
CA ALA A 25 -1.25 -4.77 3.13
C ALA A 25 -0.92 -6.26 3.32
N VAL A 26 0.21 -6.74 2.80
CA VAL A 26 0.65 -8.14 2.96
C VAL A 26 0.79 -8.48 4.44
N GLY A 27 1.46 -7.64 5.23
CA GLY A 27 1.60 -7.87 6.66
C GLY A 27 0.25 -7.95 7.39
N SER A 28 -0.75 -7.19 6.96
CA SER A 28 -2.10 -7.23 7.54
C SER A 28 -2.86 -8.50 7.14
N MET A 29 -2.70 -8.95 5.89
CA MET A 29 -3.27 -10.22 5.41
C MET A 29 -2.66 -11.43 6.10
N GLU A 30 -1.35 -11.44 6.34
CA GLU A 30 -0.67 -12.50 7.08
C GLU A 30 -1.14 -12.57 8.54
N ARG A 31 -1.21 -11.42 9.22
CA ARG A 31 -1.69 -11.33 10.62
C ARG A 31 -3.15 -11.74 10.77
N ALA A 32 -3.97 -11.62 9.73
CA ALA A 32 -5.36 -12.06 9.79
C ALA A 32 -5.50 -13.58 10.00
N GLY A 33 -4.45 -14.39 9.72
CA GLY A 33 -4.46 -15.84 9.97
C GLY A 33 -5.45 -16.62 9.12
N ARG A 34 -5.87 -16.06 7.97
CA ARG A 34 -6.84 -16.65 7.04
C ARG A 34 -6.29 -16.70 5.63
N ASN A 35 -6.98 -17.43 4.74
CA ASN A 35 -6.65 -17.43 3.33
C ASN A 35 -7.16 -16.13 2.69
N VAL A 36 -6.29 -15.14 2.52
CA VAL A 36 -6.63 -13.80 2.01
C VAL A 36 -5.80 -13.51 0.77
N ARG A 37 -6.44 -12.93 -0.25
CA ARG A 37 -5.76 -12.44 -1.46
C ARG A 37 -6.07 -10.96 -1.68
N GLY A 38 -5.06 -10.12 -1.66
CA GLY A 38 -5.13 -8.71 -1.99
C GLY A 38 -4.63 -8.44 -3.42
N ILE A 39 -5.30 -7.54 -4.14
CA ILE A 39 -4.85 -7.01 -5.44
C ILE A 39 -5.06 -5.49 -5.42
N PRO A 40 -4.04 -4.66 -5.64
CA PRO A 40 -4.24 -3.23 -5.82
C PRO A 40 -4.96 -3.00 -7.16
N ILE A 41 -6.03 -2.20 -7.13
CA ILE A 41 -6.88 -1.95 -8.31
C ILE A 41 -6.95 -0.47 -8.71
N ARG A 42 -6.57 0.43 -7.81
CA ARG A 42 -6.54 1.88 -8.07
C ARG A 42 -5.51 2.53 -7.18
N MET A 43 -4.85 3.56 -7.71
CA MET A 43 -4.04 4.49 -6.94
C MET A 43 -4.49 5.92 -7.26
N SER A 44 -4.59 6.76 -6.25
CA SER A 44 -4.79 8.20 -6.38
C SER A 44 -3.64 8.90 -5.67
N LEU A 45 -2.98 9.85 -6.32
CA LEU A 45 -1.81 10.54 -5.78
C LEU A 45 -1.98 12.05 -5.91
N ASP A 46 -1.67 12.77 -4.83
CA ASP A 46 -1.57 14.22 -4.83
C ASP A 46 -0.11 14.64 -4.61
N TYR A 47 0.45 15.34 -5.58
CA TYR A 47 1.83 15.85 -5.53
C TYR A 47 1.85 17.27 -4.96
N LEU A 48 1.99 17.37 -3.63
CA LEU A 48 1.80 18.62 -2.90
C LEU A 48 2.95 19.63 -3.10
N VAL A 49 4.19 19.16 -3.00
CA VAL A 49 5.39 19.98 -3.18
C VAL A 49 6.49 19.19 -3.90
N LYS A 50 7.51 19.89 -4.42
CA LYS A 50 8.62 19.25 -5.15
C LYS A 50 9.41 18.31 -4.25
N ALA A 51 9.30 17.01 -4.50
CA ALA A 51 10.02 15.98 -3.75
C ALA A 51 11.52 15.98 -4.06
N ARG A 52 12.37 16.28 -3.07
CA ARG A 52 13.84 16.33 -3.19
C ARG A 52 14.51 15.70 -1.98
N GLY A 53 15.77 15.28 -2.17
CA GLY A 53 16.56 14.67 -1.11
C GLY A 53 16.09 13.25 -0.77
N LYS A 54 16.37 12.83 0.46
CA LYS A 54 15.88 11.57 0.99
C LYS A 54 14.39 11.71 1.33
N LEU A 55 13.61 10.72 0.95
CA LEU A 55 12.18 10.65 1.21
C LEU A 55 11.85 9.41 2.03
N THR A 56 10.85 9.52 2.88
CA THR A 56 10.34 8.43 3.71
C THR A 56 8.86 8.22 3.40
N ALA A 57 8.49 7.01 2.99
CA ALA A 57 7.09 6.63 2.82
C ALA A 57 6.60 5.88 4.06
N THR A 58 5.45 6.28 4.60
CA THR A 58 4.79 5.63 5.73
C THR A 58 3.39 5.23 5.30
N ALA A 59 3.13 3.92 5.21
CA ALA A 59 1.83 3.39 4.84
C ALA A 59 1.03 2.94 6.06
N TYR A 60 -0.27 3.22 6.01
CA TYR A 60 -1.27 2.79 6.98
C TYR A 60 -2.10 1.68 6.34
N ALA A 61 -1.98 0.48 6.91
CA ALA A 61 -2.69 -0.69 6.41
C ALA A 61 -4.17 -0.67 6.81
N PHE A 62 -4.99 -1.34 6.01
CA PHE A 62 -6.38 -1.61 6.36
C PHE A 62 -6.52 -2.82 7.29
N ASP A 63 -7.61 -2.86 8.04
CA ASP A 63 -8.03 -4.06 8.75
C ASP A 63 -8.68 -5.06 7.78
N VAL A 64 -8.26 -6.32 7.86
CA VAL A 64 -8.83 -7.38 7.03
C VAL A 64 -10.17 -7.84 7.63
N PRO A 65 -11.27 -7.84 6.85
CA PRO A 65 -12.57 -8.30 7.32
C PRO A 65 -12.54 -9.75 7.81
N LYS A 66 -13.32 -10.02 8.86
CA LYS A 66 -13.42 -11.36 9.46
C LYS A 66 -14.30 -12.31 8.67
N GLU A 67 -15.24 -11.78 7.90
CA GLU A 67 -16.19 -12.57 7.12
C GLU A 67 -15.60 -12.96 5.75
N VAL A 68 -16.07 -14.09 5.21
CA VAL A 68 -15.73 -14.49 3.84
C VAL A 68 -16.41 -13.53 2.88
N GLY A 69 -15.66 -13.02 1.91
CA GLY A 69 -16.20 -12.04 0.97
C GLY A 69 -15.14 -11.33 0.16
N ARG A 70 -15.62 -10.43 -0.70
CA ARG A 70 -14.81 -9.55 -1.54
C ARG A 70 -15.05 -8.11 -1.13
N TYR A 71 -13.99 -7.42 -0.75
CA TYR A 71 -14.04 -6.06 -0.21
C TYR A 71 -13.14 -5.12 -1.02
N GLN A 72 -13.50 -3.84 -1.06
CA GLN A 72 -12.62 -2.78 -1.51
C GLN A 72 -12.17 -1.98 -0.29
N LEU A 73 -10.87 -2.03 0.00
CA LEU A 73 -10.27 -1.40 1.17
C LEU A 73 -9.19 -0.42 0.70
N VAL A 74 -8.96 0.64 1.47
CA VAL A 74 -7.97 1.67 1.12
C VAL A 74 -6.82 1.60 2.08
N SER A 75 -5.60 1.61 1.55
CA SER A 75 -4.39 1.87 2.32
C SER A 75 -3.87 3.25 1.95
N HIS A 76 -3.61 4.07 2.96
CA HIS A 76 -3.09 5.43 2.81
C HIS A 76 -1.57 5.42 2.96
N VAL A 77 -0.87 6.28 2.22
CA VAL A 77 0.57 6.50 2.39
C VAL A 77 0.93 7.97 2.26
N ASP A 78 1.72 8.43 3.23
CA ASP A 78 2.36 9.72 3.20
C ASP A 78 3.84 9.57 2.85
N ILE A 79 4.31 10.38 1.91
CA ILE A 79 5.73 10.51 1.59
C ILE A 79 6.23 11.85 2.13
N THR A 80 7.17 11.81 3.06
CA THR A 80 7.77 12.99 3.70
C THR A 80 9.23 13.18 3.32
N ASN A 81 9.71 14.42 3.38
CA ASN A 81 11.14 14.73 3.30
C ASN A 81 11.82 14.66 4.68
N GLU A 82 13.11 14.97 4.74
CA GLU A 82 13.89 14.96 5.99
C GLU A 82 13.44 16.02 7.02
N GLU A 83 12.71 17.05 6.58
CA GLU A 83 12.14 18.09 7.43
C GLU A 83 10.74 17.69 7.97
N GLY A 84 10.23 16.51 7.59
CA GLY A 84 8.91 16.02 7.98
C GLY A 84 7.76 16.61 7.14
N VAL A 85 8.05 17.35 6.06
CA VAL A 85 7.05 17.90 5.17
C VAL A 85 6.52 16.82 4.23
N THR A 86 5.20 16.62 4.21
CA THR A 86 4.56 15.73 3.24
C THR A 86 4.67 16.30 1.83
N VAL A 87 5.39 15.58 0.97
CA VAL A 87 5.60 15.97 -0.44
C VAL A 87 4.60 15.30 -1.37
N THR A 88 4.05 14.16 -0.98
CA THR A 88 3.07 13.41 -1.76
C THR A 88 2.20 12.59 -0.81
N THR A 89 0.89 12.58 -1.04
CA THR A 89 -0.06 11.66 -0.40
C THR A 89 -0.58 10.69 -1.44
N CYS A 90 -0.93 9.48 -1.03
CA CYS A 90 -1.52 8.50 -1.93
C CYS A 90 -2.51 7.58 -1.22
N ASP A 91 -3.63 7.33 -1.88
CA ASP A 91 -4.58 6.28 -1.53
C ASP A 91 -4.48 5.14 -2.55
N VAL A 92 -4.25 3.92 -2.06
CA VAL A 92 -4.25 2.70 -2.85
C VAL A 92 -5.48 1.88 -2.48
N THR A 93 -6.37 1.66 -3.45
CA THR A 93 -7.55 0.79 -3.28
C THR A 93 -7.18 -0.64 -3.62
N TRP A 94 -7.48 -1.55 -2.71
CA TRP A 94 -7.23 -2.98 -2.80
C TRP A 94 -8.55 -3.73 -2.92
N THR A 95 -8.65 -4.64 -3.90
CA THR A 95 -9.59 -5.74 -3.79
C THR A 95 -9.01 -6.77 -2.83
N VAL A 96 -9.70 -7.02 -1.72
CA VAL A 96 -9.33 -8.03 -0.73
C VAL A 96 -10.37 -9.14 -0.73
N ASN A 97 -9.96 -10.33 -1.13
CA ASN A 97 -10.78 -11.53 -1.10
C ASN A 97 -10.41 -12.35 0.13
N VAL A 98 -11.33 -12.42 1.09
CA VAL A 98 -11.21 -13.29 2.27
C VAL A 98 -11.92 -14.60 1.93
N MET A 99 -11.16 -15.70 1.89
CA MET A 99 -11.65 -17.00 1.48
C MET A 99 -11.86 -17.91 2.69
N GLU A 100 -12.59 -19.00 2.47
CA GLU A 100 -12.66 -20.07 3.47
C GLU A 100 -11.26 -20.63 3.79
N PRO A 101 -11.04 -21.07 5.04
CA PRO A 101 -9.80 -21.75 5.41
C PRO A 101 -9.58 -22.97 4.52
N LYS A 102 -8.37 -23.16 4.00
CA LYS A 102 -8.05 -24.40 3.27
C LYS A 102 -8.24 -25.60 4.20
N PRO A 103 -8.93 -26.67 3.77
CA PRO A 103 -9.07 -27.87 4.60
C PRO A 103 -7.68 -28.43 4.92
N LYS A 104 -7.44 -28.77 6.19
CA LYS A 104 -6.18 -29.39 6.62
C LYS A 104 -6.04 -30.73 5.89
N LYS A 105 -5.01 -30.89 5.05
CA LYS A 105 -4.69 -32.19 4.44
C LYS A 105 -4.43 -33.19 5.58
N LYS A 106 -5.22 -34.27 5.63
CA LYS A 106 -4.92 -35.42 6.50
C LYS A 106 -3.58 -35.99 6.04
N LYS A 107 -2.59 -36.04 6.93
CA LYS A 107 -1.37 -36.83 6.70
C LYS A 107 -1.79 -38.29 6.77
N ASN A 108 -1.70 -39.00 5.65
CA ASN A 108 -1.69 -40.46 5.61
C ASN A 108 -0.29 -40.95 5.98
#